data_AF-A0A7J4VKX8-F1
#
_entry.id   AF-A0A7J4VKX8-F1
#
_cell.length_a   1.000
_cell.length_b   1.000
_cell.length_c   1.000
_cell.angle_alpha   90.00
_cell.angle_beta   90.00
_cell.angle_gamma   90.00
#
_symmetry.space_group_name_H-M   'P 1'
#
loop_
_entity.id
_entity.type
_entity.pdbx_description
1 polymer ?
#
loop_
_entity_poly.entity_id
_entity_poly.type
_entity_poly.pdbx_seq_one_letter_code
_entity_poly.pdbx_strand_id
1 'polypeptide(L)'
;MTRGLLILAVQILICVAISFLALWTLLRPRSFQAFVHENFGLLPDVKSGARLAPFLIQLSSLFFLWYAYALVSAFGEEIRWLGGVIRHLVG
;
A
#
# COMPACT_ATOMS: atom_id res chain seq x y z
N MET A 1 9.04 -13.82 22.12
CA MET A 1 9.75 -13.21 20.97
C MET A 1 9.13 -13.56 19.61
N THR A 2 8.60 -14.77 19.40
CA THR A 2 7.98 -15.21 18.12
C THR A 2 6.76 -14.42 17.67
N ARG A 3 5.87 -13.99 18.58
CA ARG A 3 4.68 -13.19 18.22
C ARG A 3 5.03 -11.82 17.63
N GLY A 4 6.02 -11.13 18.18
CA GLY A 4 6.44 -9.80 17.68
C GLY A 4 7.01 -9.86 16.27
N LEU A 5 7.83 -10.87 15.97
CA LEU A 5 8.37 -11.12 14.63
C LEU A 5 7.30 -11.44 13.60
N LEU A 6 6.29 -12.23 13.98
CA LEU A 6 5.18 -12.58 13.10
C LEU A 6 4.32 -11.35 12.78
N ILE A 7 4.02 -10.54 13.79
CA ILE A 7 3.29 -9.27 13.61
C ILE A 7 4.06 -8.34 12.68
N LEU A 8 5.37 -8.19 12.88
CA LEU A 8 6.20 -7.36 12.02
C LEU A 8 6.24 -7.86 10.58
N ALA A 9 6.37 -9.17 10.37
CA ALA A 9 6.35 -9.77 9.02
C ALA A 9 5.02 -9.51 8.31
N VAL A 10 3.89 -9.70 8.99
CA VAL A 10 2.56 -9.40 8.47
C VAL A 10 2.42 -7.91 8.15
N GLN A 11 2.93 -7.05 9.03
CA GLN A 11 2.87 -5.60 8.86
C GLN A 11 3.69 -5.13 7.66
N ILE A 12 4.89 -5.68 7.45
CA ILE A 12 5.70 -5.43 6.24
C ILE A 12 4.92 -5.88 4.99
N LEU A 13 4.33 -7.07 5.02
CA LEU A 13 3.57 -7.60 3.88
C LEU A 13 2.38 -6.72 3.53
N ILE A 14 1.62 -6.27 4.54
CA ILE A 14 0.50 -5.32 4.36
C ILE A 14 1.03 -3.99 3.79
N CYS A 15 2.14 -3.47 4.31
CA CYS A 15 2.72 -2.21 3.85
C CYS A 15 3.14 -2.27 2.38
N VAL A 16 3.75 -3.38 1.96
CA VAL A 16 4.12 -3.65 0.57
C VAL A 16 2.87 -3.75 -0.30
N ALA A 17 1.86 -4.52 0.12
CA ALA A 17 0.61 -4.68 -0.63
C ALA A 17 -0.12 -3.34 -0.84
N ILE A 18 -0.25 -2.52 0.22
CA ILE A 18 -0.86 -1.19 0.16
C ILE A 18 -0.04 -0.27 -0.77
N SER A 19 1.29 -0.31 -0.69
CA SER A 19 2.15 0.52 -1.55
C SER A 19 2.01 0.16 -3.02
N PHE A 20 1.98 -1.14 -3.36
CA PHE A 20 1.76 -1.61 -4.73
C PHE A 20 0.38 -1.21 -5.25
N LEU A 21 -0.66 -1.40 -4.42
CA LEU A 21 -2.02 -1.00 -4.77
C LEU A 21 -2.09 0.50 -5.02
N ALA A 22 -1.57 1.31 -4.10
CA ALA A 22 -1.55 2.76 -4.19
C ALA A 22 -0.76 3.25 -5.42
N LEU A 23 0.36 2.61 -5.76
CA LEU A 23 1.13 2.94 -6.96
C LEU A 23 0.34 2.62 -8.24
N TRP A 24 -0.33 1.47 -8.26
CA TRP A 24 -1.17 1.07 -9.39
C TRP A 24 -2.34 2.04 -9.59
N THR A 25 -3.03 2.41 -8.52
CA THR A 25 -4.16 3.35 -8.56
C THR A 25 -3.70 4.79 -8.89
N LEU A 26 -2.48 5.18 -8.53
CA LEU A 26 -1.89 6.46 -8.91
C LEU A 26 -1.60 6.53 -10.42
N LEU A 27 -0.95 5.50 -10.97
CA LEU A 27 -0.51 5.44 -12.37
C LEU A 27 -1.67 5.16 -13.34
N ARG A 28 -2.65 4.35 -12.93
CA ARG A 28 -3.78 3.93 -13.77
C ARG A 28 -5.13 4.03 -13.02
N PRO A 29 -5.55 5.22 -12.58
CA PRO A 29 -6.78 5.39 -11.79
C PRO A 29 -8.04 4.96 -12.54
N ARG A 30 -8.07 5.12 -13.87
CA ARG A 30 -9.21 4.69 -14.71
C ARG A 30 -9.35 3.17 -14.79
N SER A 31 -8.24 2.44 -14.79
CA SER A 31 -8.26 0.97 -14.77
C SER A 31 -8.82 0.46 -13.46
N PHE A 32 -8.45 1.09 -12.34
CA PHE A 32 -8.97 0.76 -11.02
C PHE A 32 -10.46 1.12 -10.90
N GLN A 33 -10.87 2.30 -11.38
CA GLN A 33 -12.28 2.67 -11.42
C GLN A 33 -13.12 1.67 -12.22
N ALA A 34 -12.63 1.24 -13.41
CA ALA A 34 -13.29 0.21 -14.20
C ALA A 34 -13.38 -1.12 -13.44
N PHE A 35 -12.28 -1.59 -12.85
CA PHE A 35 -12.25 -2.81 -12.07
C PHE A 35 -13.25 -2.79 -10.91
N VAL A 36 -13.28 -1.70 -10.14
CA VAL A 36 -14.19 -1.58 -8.99
C VAL A 36 -15.65 -1.45 -9.42
N HIS A 37 -15.91 -0.75 -10.53
CA HIS A 37 -17.24 -0.68 -11.11
C HIS A 37 -17.73 -2.07 -11.57
N GLU A 38 -16.89 -2.82 -12.29
CA GLU A 38 -17.24 -4.12 -12.88
C GLU A 38 -17.39 -5.22 -11.82
N ASN A 39 -16.55 -5.22 -10.78
CA ASN A 39 -16.56 -6.28 -9.76
C ASN A 39 -17.44 -5.97 -8.55
N PHE A 40 -17.64 -4.69 -8.21
CA PHE A 40 -18.32 -4.29 -6.97
C PHE A 40 -19.47 -3.30 -7.18
N GLY A 41 -19.61 -2.69 -8.36
CA GLY A 41 -20.66 -1.69 -8.64
C GLY A 41 -20.56 -0.41 -7.79
N LEU A 42 -19.45 -0.20 -7.07
CA LEU A 42 -19.31 0.87 -6.07
C LEU A 42 -18.94 2.24 -6.67
N LEU A 43 -18.31 2.25 -7.84
CA LEU A 43 -17.87 3.48 -8.50
C LEU A 43 -18.70 3.75 -9.75
N PRO A 44 -18.88 5.02 -10.14
CA PRO A 44 -19.55 5.37 -11.39
C PRO A 44 -18.74 4.90 -12.61
N ASP A 45 -19.43 4.56 -13.70
CA ASP A 45 -18.80 4.13 -14.94
C ASP A 45 -17.78 5.18 -15.41
N VAL A 46 -16.61 4.71 -15.86
CA VAL A 46 -15.51 5.50 -16.42
C VAL A 46 -15.98 6.32 -17.62
N LYS A 47 -17.03 5.87 -18.32
CA LYS A 47 -17.65 6.57 -19.47
C LYS A 47 -18.52 7.76 -19.08
N SER A 48 -18.90 7.92 -17.81
CA SER A 48 -19.77 9.02 -17.34
C SER A 48 -19.13 10.42 -17.44
N GLY A 49 -17.87 10.52 -17.86
CA GLY A 49 -17.17 11.80 -18.03
C GLY A 49 -16.81 12.51 -16.71
N ALA A 50 -17.24 11.97 -15.56
CA ALA A 50 -16.95 12.52 -14.24
C ALA A 50 -15.47 12.33 -13.88
N ARG A 51 -14.66 13.39 -14.07
CA ARG A 51 -13.23 13.43 -13.69
C ARG A 51 -13.00 13.39 -12.17
N LEU A 52 -14.05 13.53 -11.37
CA LEU A 52 -13.97 13.59 -9.92
C LEU A 52 -13.56 12.24 -9.30
N ALA A 53 -14.11 11.12 -9.79
CA ALA A 53 -13.79 9.78 -9.31
C ALA A 53 -12.30 9.41 -9.47
N PRO A 54 -11.67 9.54 -10.66
CA PRO A 54 -10.25 9.23 -10.81
C PRO A 54 -9.35 10.18 -10.00
N PHE A 55 -9.77 11.44 -9.82
CA PHE A 55 -9.02 12.40 -8.98
C PHE A 55 -9.04 12.00 -7.50
N LEU A 56 -10.20 11.61 -6.95
CA LEU A 56 -10.31 11.12 -5.58
C LEU A 56 -9.51 9.83 -5.36
N ILE A 57 -9.48 8.93 -6.35
CA ILE A 57 -8.66 7.72 -6.31
C ILE A 57 -7.17 8.07 -6.26
N GLN A 58 -6.71 9.03 -7.06
CA GLN A 58 -5.31 9.47 -7.02
C GLN A 58 -4.96 10.15 -5.69
N LEU A 59 -5.86 10.98 -5.15
CA LEU A 59 -5.66 11.65 -3.87
C LEU A 59 -5.56 10.64 -2.72
N SER A 60 -6.45 9.64 -2.67
CA SER A 60 -6.37 8.57 -1.67
C SER A 60 -5.12 7.72 -1.85
N SER A 61 -4.68 7.48 -3.08
CA SER A 61 -3.43 6.77 -3.38
C SER A 61 -2.21 7.50 -2.85
N LEU A 62 -2.13 8.83 -3.04
CA LEU A 62 -1.08 9.65 -2.46
C LEU A 62 -1.06 9.56 -0.93
N PHE A 63 -2.24 9.62 -0.31
CA PHE A 63 -2.38 9.46 1.13
C PHE A 63 -1.90 8.08 1.61
N PHE A 64 -2.25 7.01 0.90
CA PHE A 64 -1.79 5.65 1.22
C PHE A 64 -0.28 5.48 1.06
N LEU A 65 0.32 6.06 0.02
CA LEU A 65 1.78 6.05 -0.16
C LEU A 65 2.49 6.81 0.95
N TRP A 66 1.98 7.99 1.32
CA TRP A 66 2.51 8.75 2.45
C TRP A 66 2.39 7.98 3.76
N TYR A 67 1.24 7.36 4.01
CA TYR A 67 1.02 6.55 5.20
C TYR A 67 1.95 5.33 5.25
N ALA A 68 2.12 4.63 4.13
CA ALA A 68 3.06 3.50 4.04
C ALA A 68 4.49 3.94 4.33
N TYR A 69 4.92 5.09 3.80
CA TYR A 69 6.23 5.67 4.12
C TYR A 69 6.37 6.01 5.61
N ALA A 70 5.36 6.67 6.20
CA ALA A 70 5.36 7.00 7.62
C ALA A 70 5.44 5.73 8.49
N LEU A 71 4.70 4.69 8.13
CA LEU A 71 4.73 3.39 8.80
C LEU A 71 6.14 2.78 8.74
N VAL A 72 6.73 2.65 7.55
CA VAL A 72 8.09 2.13 7.37
C VAL A 72 9.11 2.94 8.16
N SER A 73 8.98 4.27 8.22
CA SER A 73 9.87 5.13 8.99
C SER A 73 9.78 4.86 10.50
N ALA A 74 8.58 4.63 11.02
CA ALA A 74 8.36 4.31 12.43
C ALA A 74 8.92 2.93 12.81
N PHE A 75 8.86 1.96 11.90
CA PHE A 75 9.43 0.61 12.08
C PHE A 75 10.89 0.49 11.64
N GLY A 76 11.51 1.59 11.19
CA GLY A 76 12.87 1.58 10.63
C GLY A 76 13.96 1.18 11.64
N GLU A 77 13.74 1.41 12.94
CA GLU A 77 14.60 0.92 14.03
C GLU A 77 14.51 -0.61 14.16
N GLU A 78 13.28 -1.17 14.15
CA GLU A 78 13.04 -2.62 14.28
C GLU A 78 13.52 -3.39 13.05
N ILE A 79 13.36 -2.83 11.85
CA ILE A 79 13.88 -3.39 10.60
C ILE A 79 15.42 -3.39 10.59
N ARG A 80 16.06 -2.32 11.06
CA ARG A 80 17.53 -2.25 11.19
C ARG A 80 18.04 -3.26 12.22
N TRP A 81 17.34 -3.42 13.34
CA TRP A 81 17.66 -4.43 14.34
C TRP A 81 17.60 -5.85 13.76
N LEU A 82 16.55 -6.17 12.99
CA LEU A 82 16.43 -7.45 12.28
C LEU A 82 17.52 -7.68 11.24
N GLY A 83 17.87 -6.65 10.46
CA GLY A 83 18.97 -6.71 9.52
C GLY A 83 20.31 -7.02 10.20
N GLY A 84 20.53 -6.49 11.41
CA GLY A 84 21.69 -6.79 12.24
C GLY A 84 21.71 -8.25 12.73
N VAL A 85 20.58 -8.75 13.22
CA VAL A 85 20.44 -10.13 13.70
C VAL A 85 20.66 -11.15 12.57
N ILE A 86 20.09 -10.92 11.38
CA ILE A 86 20.29 -11.79 10.21
C ILE A 86 21.76 -11.78 9.78
N ARG A 87 22.39 -10.61 9.74
CA ARG A 87 23.82 -10.49 9.38
C ARG A 87 24.72 -11.26 10.35
N HIS A 88 24.33 -11.34 11.62
CA HIS A 88 25.08 -12.06 12.65
C HIS A 88 24.83 -13.57 12.66
N LEU A 89 23.72 -14.04 12.07
CA LEU A 89 23.39 -15.46 11.92
C LEU A 89 23.92 -16.09 10.63
N VAL A 90 24.19 -15.26 9.62
CA VAL A 90 24.70 -15.68 8.29
C VAL A 90 26.22 -15.51 8.18
N GLY A 91 26.84 -14.73 9.07
CA GLY A 91 28.30 -14.61 9.20
C GLY A 91 28.83 -15.49 10.32
#